data_AF-A0A5D0NYU3-F1
#
_entry.id   AF-A0A5D0NYU3-F1
#
_cell.length_a   1.000
_cell.length_b   1.000
_cell.length_c   1.000
_cell.angle_alpha   90.00
_cell.angle_beta   90.00
_cell.angle_gamma   90.00
#
_symmetry.space_group_name_H-M   'P 1'
#
loop_
_entity.id
_entity.type
_entity.pdbx_description
1 polymer ?
#
loop_
_entity_poly.entity_id
_entity_poly.type
_entity_poly.pdbx_seq_one_letter_code
_entity_poly.pdbx_strand_id
1 'polypeptide(L)'
;MSVRVLAVRPRLVPIPSFPALGSSRPSAVLFVSSSSGTSPVRVGWDELRGLDVAVCFSCAESFASSHVAGVDDWADGHRCDAELAALLALVTSRRAA
;
A
#
# COMPACT_ATOMS: atom_id res chain seq x y z
N MET A 1 -0.37 -17.97 -19.50
CA MET A 1 1.05 -17.73 -19.15
C MET A 1 1.06 -16.95 -17.85
N SER A 2 1.32 -17.60 -16.72
CA SER A 2 1.25 -16.96 -15.39
C SER A 2 2.61 -16.42 -14.99
N VAL A 3 2.73 -15.10 -14.88
CA VAL A 3 3.96 -14.43 -14.40
C VAL A 3 3.91 -14.39 -12.88
N ARG A 4 4.83 -15.09 -12.22
CA ARG A 4 4.99 -15.05 -10.77
C ARG A 4 5.88 -13.87 -10.42
N VAL A 5 5.33 -12.85 -9.76
CA VAL A 5 6.12 -11.77 -9.17
C VAL A 5 6.60 -12.25 -7.80
N LEU A 6 7.88 -12.60 -7.70
CA LEU A 6 8.53 -12.86 -6.42
C LEU A 6 8.77 -11.51 -5.75
N ALA A 7 8.01 -11.18 -4.71
CA ALA A 7 8.30 -10.04 -3.85
C ALA A 7 9.66 -10.29 -3.16
N VAL A 8 10.71 -9.65 -3.68
CA VAL A 8 12.04 -9.70 -3.09
C VAL A 8 12.01 -8.90 -1.79
N ARG A 9 12.07 -9.60 -0.66
CA ARG A 9 12.38 -9.01 0.65
C ARG A 9 13.71 -8.25 0.55
N PRO A 10 13.77 -6.93 0.81
CA PRO A 10 15.05 -6.26 0.99
C PRO A 10 15.66 -6.77 2.28
N ARG A 11 16.66 -7.64 2.20
CA ARG A 11 17.54 -7.91 3.34
C ARG A 11 18.39 -6.65 3.54
N LEU A 12 18.05 -5.87 4.57
CA LEU A 12 18.85 -4.74 5.03
C LEU A 12 20.28 -5.21 5.35
N VAL A 13 21.23 -4.81 4.51
CA VAL A 13 22.66 -4.89 4.81
C VAL A 13 22.99 -3.72 5.74
N PRO A 14 23.67 -3.91 6.89
CA PRO A 14 24.07 -2.80 7.74
C PRO A 14 25.16 -2.00 7.03
N ILE A 15 24.86 -0.77 6.61
CA ILE A 15 25.86 0.19 6.15
C ILE A 15 26.33 0.96 7.40
N PRO A 16 27.62 0.97 7.76
CA PRO A 16 28.10 1.84 8.82
C PRO A 16 28.28 3.27 8.29
N SER A 17 27.96 4.25 9.14
CA SER A 17 28.73 5.50 9.39
C SER A 17 28.02 6.87 9.27
N PHE A 18 28.00 7.56 10.42
CA PHE A 18 28.19 9.01 10.70
C PHE A 18 27.02 10.02 10.68
N PRO A 19 27.09 11.09 11.51
CA PRO A 19 25.95 11.69 12.19
C PRO A 19 25.40 12.89 11.43
N ALA A 20 24.09 12.89 11.18
CA ALA A 20 23.36 14.08 10.76
C ALA A 20 22.44 14.53 11.90
N LEU A 21 22.85 15.64 12.51
CA LEU A 21 22.10 16.41 13.49
C LEU A 21 20.73 16.81 12.90
N GLY A 22 19.65 16.49 13.62
CA GLY A 22 18.35 17.18 13.56
C GLY A 22 17.61 17.19 12.21
N SER A 23 16.53 16.42 12.10
CA SER A 23 15.21 16.92 11.67
C SER A 23 14.23 15.75 11.63
N SER A 24 13.10 15.90 12.31
CA SER A 24 12.01 14.93 12.42
C SER A 24 11.60 14.38 11.04
N ARG A 25 11.92 13.10 10.78
CA ARG A 25 11.42 12.37 9.61
C ARG A 25 9.99 11.89 9.89
N PRO A 26 8.98 12.25 9.10
CA PRO A 26 7.72 11.50 9.14
C PRO A 26 8.01 10.08 8.63
N SER A 27 7.44 9.08 9.30
CA SER A 27 7.56 7.65 8.98
C SER A 27 7.43 7.42 7.47
N ALA A 28 8.53 7.06 6.84
CA ALA A 28 8.56 6.77 5.41
C ALA A 28 8.00 5.36 5.21
N VAL A 29 6.69 5.26 5.03
CA VAL A 29 6.09 4.04 4.48
C VAL A 29 6.72 3.83 3.10
N LEU A 30 7.55 2.80 2.97
CA LEU A 30 8.25 2.51 1.72
C LEU A 30 7.27 1.84 0.75
N PHE A 31 6.53 2.67 0.01
CA PHE A 31 5.58 2.23 -0.99
C PHE A 31 6.31 1.91 -2.30
N VAL A 32 6.37 0.63 -2.67
CA VAL A 32 6.82 0.21 -4.00
C VAL A 32 5.63 0.33 -4.96
N SER A 33 5.67 1.34 -5.82
CA SER A 33 4.70 1.51 -6.91
C SER A 33 5.24 0.83 -8.18
N SER A 34 4.82 -0.40 -8.47
CA SER A 34 5.14 -1.08 -9.72
C SER A 34 4.10 -0.74 -10.79
N SER A 35 4.45 0.16 -11.72
CA SER A 35 3.58 0.59 -12.82
C SER A 35 3.52 -0.47 -13.94
N SER A 36 2.50 -1.32 -13.91
CA SER A 36 2.03 -2.07 -15.08
C SER A 36 0.58 -2.52 -14.81
N GLY A 37 -0.40 -1.76 -15.31
CA GLY A 37 -1.84 -2.07 -15.10
C GLY A 37 -2.19 -2.25 -13.62
N THR A 38 -1.85 -1.26 -12.80
CA THR A 38 -1.89 -1.37 -11.34
C THR A 38 -3.31 -1.60 -10.83
N SER A 39 -3.52 -2.71 -10.12
CA SER A 39 -4.67 -2.86 -9.22
C SER A 39 -4.87 -1.56 -8.42
N PRO A 40 -6.13 -1.10 -8.22
CA PRO A 40 -6.40 0.08 -7.38
C PRO A 40 -6.06 -0.16 -5.89
N VAL A 41 -5.71 -1.40 -5.55
CA VAL A 41 -5.30 -1.81 -4.21
C VAL A 41 -3.79 -1.66 -4.04
N ARG A 42 -3.38 -1.05 -2.94
CA ARG A 42 -2.00 -1.01 -2.47
C ARG A 42 -1.87 -1.78 -1.16
N VAL A 43 -0.88 -2.65 -1.12
CA VAL A 43 -0.47 -3.39 0.08
C VAL A 43 0.74 -2.70 0.70
N GLY A 44 0.79 -2.67 2.03
CA GLY A 44 1.89 -2.11 2.81
C GLY A 44 1.93 -2.69 4.22
N TRP A 45 2.91 -2.23 5.00
CA TRP A 45 3.09 -2.64 6.40
C TRP A 45 2.81 -1.45 7.32
N ASP A 46 1.97 -1.66 8.34
CA ASP A 46 1.75 -0.70 9.42
C ASP A 46 2.69 -1.03 10.58
N GLU A 47 3.76 -0.23 10.71
CA GLU A 47 4.76 -0.38 11.79
C GLU A 47 4.20 -0.12 13.19
N LEU A 48 3.19 0.73 13.33
CA LEU A 48 2.62 1.07 14.63
C LEU A 48 1.79 -0.09 15.19
N ARG A 49 1.11 -0.81 14.29
CA ARG A 49 0.23 -1.93 14.66
C ARG A 49 0.88 -3.29 14.46
N GLY A 50 1.99 -3.36 13.72
CA GLY A 50 2.64 -4.62 13.36
C GLY A 50 1.74 -5.51 12.50
N LEU A 51 1.04 -4.92 11.51
CA LEU A 51 0.10 -5.62 10.64
C LEU A 51 0.38 -5.32 9.17
N ASP A 52 0.14 -6.31 8.31
CA ASP A 52 0.02 -6.12 6.87
C ASP A 52 -1.32 -5.43 6.59
N VAL A 53 -1.33 -4.43 5.72
CA VAL A 53 -2.52 -3.62 5.40
C VAL A 53 -2.65 -3.46 3.89
N ALA A 54 -3.85 -3.70 3.37
CA ALA A 54 -4.24 -3.34 2.02
C ALA A 54 -5.25 -2.20 2.04
N VAL A 55 -5.13 -1.26 1.09
CA VAL A 55 -6.04 -0.13 0.91
C VAL A 55 -6.38 0.02 -0.57
N CYS A 56 -7.67 0.10 -0.88
CA CYS A 56 -8.14 0.43 -2.21
C CYS A 56 -8.33 1.94 -2.36
N PHE A 57 -7.63 2.57 -3.31
CA PHE A 57 -7.75 4.02 -3.51
C PHE A 57 -9.03 4.44 -4.24
N SER A 58 -9.73 3.49 -4.87
CA SER A 58 -10.98 3.78 -5.58
C SER A 58 -12.19 3.84 -4.65
N CYS A 59 -12.32 2.88 -3.72
CA CYS A 59 -13.45 2.83 -2.79
C CYS A 59 -13.08 3.18 -1.33
N ALA A 60 -11.80 3.43 -1.05
CA ALA A 60 -11.26 3.68 0.29
C ALA A 60 -11.46 2.52 1.31
N GLU A 61 -11.81 1.32 0.83
CA GLU A 61 -11.86 0.13 1.68
C GLU A 61 -10.46 -0.31 2.09
N SER A 62 -10.32 -0.80 3.31
CA SER A 62 -9.05 -1.27 3.85
C SER A 62 -9.21 -2.59 4.59
N PHE A 63 -8.18 -3.41 4.51
CA PHE A 63 -8.08 -4.69 5.20
C PHE A 63 -6.73 -4.77 5.91
N ALA A 64 -6.71 -5.28 7.15
CA ALA A 64 -5.50 -5.45 7.93
C ALA A 64 -5.45 -6.85 8.54
N SER A 65 -4.27 -7.48 8.51
CA SER A 65 -4.06 -8.82 9.03
C SER A 65 -2.63 -8.97 9.53
N SER A 66 -2.40 -9.87 10.49
CA SER A 66 -1.04 -10.27 10.88
C SER A 66 -0.39 -11.24 9.89
N HIS A 67 -1.12 -11.66 8.86
CA HIS A 67 -0.67 -12.59 7.82
C HIS A 67 -0.74 -11.93 6.44
N VAL A 68 0.42 -11.71 5.83
CA VAL A 68 0.56 -11.19 4.47
C VAL A 68 -0.30 -11.92 3.43
N ALA A 69 -0.41 -13.26 3.52
CA ALA A 69 -1.20 -14.04 2.58
C ALA A 69 -2.69 -13.65 2.56
N GLY A 70 -3.27 -13.36 3.72
CA GLY A 70 -4.67 -12.91 3.78
C GLY A 70 -4.87 -11.51 3.19
N VAL A 71 -3.84 -10.67 3.25
CA VAL A 71 -3.86 -9.32 2.66
C VAL A 71 -3.70 -9.39 1.15
N ASP A 72 -2.83 -10.25 0.65
CA ASP A 72 -2.67 -10.52 -0.78
C ASP A 72 -3.95 -11.14 -1.37
N ASP A 73 -4.53 -12.15 -0.71
CA ASP A 73 -5.80 -12.77 -1.14
C ASP A 73 -6.94 -11.75 -1.18
N TRP A 74 -7.01 -10.84 -0.18
CA TRP A 74 -7.97 -9.74 -0.20
C TRP A 74 -7.71 -8.81 -1.38
N ALA A 75 -6.46 -8.42 -1.64
CA ALA A 75 -6.11 -7.51 -2.72
C ALA A 75 -6.45 -8.09 -4.11
N ASP A 76 -6.24 -9.39 -4.31
CA ASP A 76 -6.54 -10.10 -5.55
C ASP A 76 -8.04 -10.32 -5.76
N GLY A 77 -8.78 -10.57 -4.68
CA GLY A 77 -10.23 -10.77 -4.70
C GLY A 77 -11.07 -9.49 -4.66
N HIS A 78 -10.47 -8.36 -4.27
CA HIS A 78 -11.20 -7.12 -4.03
C HIS A 78 -11.79 -6.56 -5.33
N ARG A 79 -13.10 -6.27 -5.28
CA ARG A 79 -13.81 -5.54 -6.32
C ARG A 79 -14.58 -4.40 -5.71
N CYS A 80 -14.38 -3.20 -6.26
CA CYS A 80 -15.13 -2.03 -5.83
C CYS A 80 -16.59 -2.12 -6.28
N ASP A 81 -17.49 -1.59 -5.45
CA ASP A 81 -18.78 -1.12 -5.93
C ASP A 81 -18.56 0.09 -6.86
N ALA A 82 -19.08 0.00 -8.08
CA ALA A 82 -18.82 0.99 -9.12
C ALA A 82 -19.46 2.36 -8.81
N GLU A 83 -20.66 2.36 -8.22
CA GLU A 83 -21.39 3.59 -7.87
C GLU A 83 -20.69 4.32 -6.72
N LEU A 84 -20.31 3.57 -5.67
CA LEU A 84 -19.57 4.13 -4.54
C LEU A 84 -18.21 4.70 -4.99
N ALA A 85 -17.47 3.97 -5.82
CA ALA A 85 -16.19 4.45 -6.34
C ALA A 85 -16.35 5.74 -7.18
N ALA A 86 -17.39 5.82 -8.01
CA ALA A 86 -17.69 7.02 -8.80
C ALA A 86 -18.04 8.23 -7.90
N LEU A 87 -18.85 8.02 -6.87
CA LEU A 87 -19.20 9.08 -5.91
C LEU A 87 -17.97 9.59 -5.15
N LEU A 88 -17.09 8.69 -4.72
CA LEU A 88 -15.84 9.06 -4.04
C LEU A 88 -14.89 9.82 -4.98
N ALA A 89 -14.78 9.40 -6.24
CA ALA A 89 -13.99 10.12 -7.25
C ALA A 89 -14.52 11.56 -7.48
N LEU A 90 -15.85 11.73 -7.55
CA LEU A 90 -16.48 13.05 -7.70
C LEU A 90 -16.20 13.97 -6.51
N VAL A 91 -16.34 13.45 -5.28
CA VAL A 91 -16.13 14.24 -4.05
C VAL A 91 -14.66 14.62 -3.89
N THR A 92 -13.73 13.70 -4.15
CA THR A 92 -12.30 13.96 -4.05
C THR A 92 -11.82 14.95 -5.10
N SER A 93 -12.33 14.87 -6.34
CA SER A 93 -12.02 15.85 -7.39
C SER A 93 -12.50 17.26 -7.06
N ARG A 94 -13.68 17.40 -6.44
CA ARG A 94 -14.22 18.71 -6.04
C ARG A 94 -13.44 19.36 -4.89
N ARG A 95 -12.83 18.56 -4.02
CA ARG A 95 -12.05 19.06 -2.87
C ARG A 95 -10.62 19.48 -3.24
N ALA A 96 -10.16 19.18 -4.45
CA ALA A 96 -8.81 19.49 -4.92
C ALA A 96 -8.70 20.83 -5.68
N ALA A 97 -9.78 21.62 -5.76
CA ALA A 97 -9.89 22.87 -6.53
C ALA A 97 -9.86 24.13 -5.65
#